data_AF-A0A1S3CHX3-F1
#
_entry.id   AF-A0A1S3CHX3-F1
#
_cell.length_a   1.000
_cell.length_b   1.000
_cell.length_c   1.000
_cell.angle_alpha   90.00
_cell.angle_beta   90.00
_cell.angle_gamma   90.00
#
_symmetry.space_group_name_H-M   'P 1'
#
loop_
_entity.id
_entity.type
_entity.pdbx_description
1 polymer ?
#
loop_
_entity_poly.entity_id
_entity_poly.type
_entity_poly.pdbx_seq_one_letter_code
_entity_poly.pdbx_strand_id
1 'polypeptide(L)'
;MESSEGLNRFKVGHLPTVFYIPNFISHDHETALLDNIYKAPVSKWKSLKNRRLQNWGGIVHEKGLLPQDLPIWLTNITKKISQETNLYPAPINHVLINEYLHNQGIMPHQDGPAYFPVVAILSLGSPVVMDFTPHSRLKSCADELTENIDDKDSNGTTHQPHPFSILLMPRSLLIFKDEAYSGYLHGISDNSLQCYGQ
;
A
#
# COMPACT_ATOMS: atom_id res chain seq x y z
N MET A 1 1.09 -24.27 6.04
CA MET A 1 1.48 -24.48 4.62
C MET A 1 0.36 -24.08 3.65
N GLU A 2 -0.89 -23.86 4.11
CA GLU A 2 -2.03 -23.41 3.27
C GLU A 2 -2.08 -21.90 2.96
N SER A 3 -1.33 -21.06 3.69
CA SER A 3 -1.45 -19.59 3.56
C SER A 3 -0.84 -19.01 2.28
N SER A 4 0.20 -19.63 1.72
CA SER A 4 0.88 -19.13 0.50
C SER A 4 0.08 -19.41 -0.78
N GLU A 5 -0.59 -20.56 -0.88
CA GLU A 5 -1.47 -20.89 -2.02
C GLU A 5 -2.73 -20.03 -2.03
N GLY A 6 -3.26 -19.70 -0.85
CA GLY A 6 -4.40 -18.81 -0.70
C GLY A 6 -4.16 -17.44 -1.31
N LEU A 7 -2.99 -16.84 -1.04
CA LEU A 7 -2.68 -15.47 -1.47
C LEU A 7 -2.33 -15.35 -2.97
N ASN A 8 -1.79 -16.42 -3.57
CA ASN A 8 -1.40 -16.42 -4.98
C ASN A 8 -2.55 -16.07 -5.94
N ARG A 9 -3.80 -16.41 -5.59
CA ARG A 9 -5.00 -16.07 -6.39
C ARG A 9 -5.28 -14.57 -6.46
N PHE A 10 -4.68 -13.79 -5.57
CA PHE A 10 -4.88 -12.34 -5.45
C PHE A 10 -3.75 -11.54 -6.08
N LYS A 11 -2.78 -12.19 -6.75
CA LYS A 11 -1.72 -11.49 -7.47
C LYS A 11 -2.31 -10.61 -8.58
N VAL A 12 -1.84 -9.37 -8.66
CA VAL A 12 -2.25 -8.40 -9.69
C VAL A 12 -1.03 -7.66 -10.25
N GLY A 13 -1.18 -7.13 -11.45
CA GLY A 13 -0.07 -6.50 -12.17
C GLY A 13 0.93 -7.53 -12.68
N HIS A 14 2.10 -7.05 -13.08
CA HIS A 14 3.18 -7.91 -13.61
C HIS A 14 4.18 -8.35 -12.52
N LEU A 15 4.17 -7.68 -11.36
CA LEU A 15 5.06 -7.99 -10.25
C LEU A 15 4.51 -9.16 -9.41
N PRO A 16 5.33 -10.15 -9.05
CA PRO A 16 4.87 -11.36 -8.36
C PRO A 16 4.41 -11.13 -6.91
N THR A 17 4.70 -9.96 -6.35
CA THR A 17 4.59 -9.64 -4.93
C THR A 17 3.63 -8.48 -4.65
N VAL A 18 2.70 -8.23 -5.58
CA VAL A 18 1.59 -7.29 -5.42
C VAL A 18 0.28 -8.09 -5.38
N PHE A 19 -0.46 -7.96 -4.28
CA PHE A 19 -1.67 -8.72 -4.00
C PHE A 19 -2.84 -7.80 -3.72
N TYR A 20 -3.98 -8.05 -4.35
CA TYR A 20 -5.22 -7.28 -4.17
C TYR A 20 -6.37 -8.20 -3.76
N ILE A 21 -6.87 -8.02 -2.54
CA ILE A 21 -7.96 -8.80 -1.97
C ILE A 21 -9.22 -7.93 -1.92
N PRO A 22 -10.22 -8.14 -2.80
CA PRO A 22 -11.47 -7.40 -2.76
C PRO A 22 -12.31 -7.83 -1.54
N ASN A 23 -13.11 -6.90 -0.99
CA ASN A 23 -14.02 -7.16 0.14
C ASN A 23 -13.34 -7.88 1.33
N PHE A 24 -12.11 -7.49 1.66
CA PHE A 24 -11.34 -8.02 2.79
C PHE A 24 -12.05 -7.81 4.13
N ILE A 25 -12.80 -6.72 4.25
CA ILE A 25 -13.73 -6.48 5.36
C ILE A 25 -15.18 -6.41 4.86
N SER A 26 -16.13 -6.66 5.76
CA SER A 26 -17.55 -6.46 5.51
C SER A 26 -17.93 -4.98 5.53
N HIS A 27 -19.12 -4.66 5.04
CA HIS A 27 -19.69 -3.30 5.15
C HIS A 27 -19.80 -2.84 6.61
N ASP A 28 -20.29 -3.69 7.52
CA ASP A 28 -20.42 -3.34 8.93
C ASP A 28 -19.07 -3.04 9.59
N HIS A 29 -18.02 -3.79 9.23
CA HIS A 29 -16.65 -3.50 9.70
C HIS A 29 -16.13 -2.17 9.15
N GLU A 30 -16.41 -1.84 7.88
CA GLU A 30 -16.07 -0.53 7.31
C GLU A 30 -16.78 0.60 8.05
N THR A 31 -18.09 0.47 8.31
CA THR A 31 -18.86 1.46 9.07
C THR A 31 -18.29 1.66 10.47
N ALA A 32 -17.95 0.56 11.17
CA ALA A 32 -17.36 0.64 12.51
C ALA A 32 -15.95 1.27 12.50
N LEU A 33 -15.14 0.97 11.48
CA LEU A 33 -13.81 1.61 11.32
C LEU A 33 -13.95 3.10 11.06
N LEU A 34 -14.82 3.51 10.13
CA LEU A 34 -15.06 4.91 9.82
C LEU A 34 -15.56 5.68 11.05
N ASP A 35 -16.52 5.12 11.79
CA ASP A 35 -17.02 5.73 13.03
C ASP A 35 -15.89 5.97 14.06
N ASN A 36 -15.02 4.98 14.28
CA ASN A 36 -13.86 5.13 15.16
C ASN A 36 -12.86 6.18 14.65
N ILE A 37 -12.60 6.21 13.33
CA ILE A 37 -11.69 7.17 12.69
C ILE A 37 -12.19 8.59 12.90
N TYR A 38 -13.48 8.86 12.66
CA TYR A 38 -14.05 10.19 12.77
C TYR A 38 -14.34 10.62 14.22
N LYS A 39 -14.51 9.68 15.15
CA LYS A 39 -14.57 9.95 16.60
C LYS A 39 -13.21 10.30 17.23
N ALA A 40 -12.10 10.06 16.53
CA ALA A 40 -10.79 10.43 17.03
C ALA A 40 -10.71 11.95 17.31
N PRO A 41 -10.05 12.37 18.39
CA PRO A 41 -9.90 13.80 18.71
C PRO A 41 -9.26 14.58 17.56
N VAL A 42 -9.65 15.85 17.38
CA VAL A 42 -9.10 16.72 16.32
C VAL A 42 -7.56 16.78 16.36
N SER A 43 -6.96 16.69 17.55
CA SER A 43 -5.50 16.66 17.73
C SER A 43 -4.79 15.44 17.13
N LYS A 44 -5.52 14.36 16.81
CA LYS A 44 -4.98 13.21 16.06
C LYS A 44 -4.86 13.49 14.57
N TRP A 45 -5.61 14.45 14.04
CA TRP A 45 -5.55 14.83 12.64
C TRP A 45 -4.47 15.87 12.40
N LYS A 46 -3.53 15.54 11.52
CA LYS A 46 -2.54 16.48 10.98
C LYS A 46 -2.94 16.85 9.56
N SER A 47 -3.16 18.13 9.31
CA SER A 47 -3.33 18.65 7.95
C SER A 47 -1.99 18.65 7.24
N LEU A 48 -1.92 17.96 6.11
CA LEU A 48 -0.82 18.00 5.15
C LEU A 48 -1.26 18.85 3.95
N LYS A 49 -0.38 19.00 2.95
CA LYS A 49 -0.63 19.88 1.80
C LYS A 49 -2.01 19.68 1.14
N ASN A 50 -2.32 18.42 0.78
CA ASN A 50 -3.53 18.06 0.05
C ASN A 50 -4.35 16.98 0.75
N ARG A 51 -4.06 16.61 2.00
CA ARG A 51 -4.74 15.51 2.70
C ARG A 51 -4.62 15.70 4.19
N ARG A 52 -5.32 14.89 4.98
CA ARG A 52 -5.02 14.81 6.42
C ARG A 52 -4.63 13.41 6.83
N LEU A 53 -3.90 13.33 7.94
CA LEU A 53 -3.27 12.11 8.42
C LEU A 53 -3.57 11.91 9.91
N GLN A 54 -3.92 10.68 10.31
CA GLN A 54 -3.75 10.21 11.68
C GLN A 54 -2.54 9.28 11.79
N ASN A 55 -1.92 9.29 12.97
CA ASN A 55 -0.81 8.41 13.30
C ASN A 55 -1.11 7.66 14.61
N TRP A 56 -1.02 6.32 14.53
CA TRP A 56 -1.29 5.39 15.61
C TRP A 56 -0.16 4.38 15.78
N GLY A 57 0.07 3.92 17.01
CA GLY A 57 1.10 2.92 17.31
C GLY A 57 2.46 3.51 17.70
N GLY A 58 2.58 4.84 17.74
CA GLY A 58 3.80 5.52 18.19
C GLY A 58 4.28 6.59 17.21
N ILE A 59 5.53 7.03 17.37
CA ILE A 59 6.15 8.03 16.48
C ILE A 59 7.39 7.43 15.84
N VAL A 60 7.41 7.41 14.50
CA VAL A 60 8.57 6.97 13.72
C VAL A 60 9.58 8.11 13.65
N HIS A 61 10.81 7.82 14.06
CA HIS A 61 11.97 8.71 13.97
C HIS A 61 13.15 7.97 13.30
N GLU A 62 14.25 8.69 13.06
CA GLU A 62 15.46 8.13 12.43
C GLU A 62 16.04 6.91 13.16
N LYS A 63 15.87 6.85 14.49
CA LYS A 63 16.35 5.73 15.33
C LYS A 63 15.35 4.58 15.47
N GLY A 64 14.20 4.66 14.79
CA GLY A 64 13.12 3.67 14.87
C GLY A 64 11.82 4.22 15.45
N LEU A 65 10.93 3.32 15.85
CA LEU A 65 9.62 3.62 16.41
C LEU A 65 9.72 3.86 17.93
N LEU A 66 9.19 4.98 18.40
CA LEU A 66 8.82 5.16 19.81
C LEU A 66 7.40 4.62 19.99
N PRO A 67 7.22 3.39 20.53
CA PRO A 67 5.95 2.67 20.44
C PRO A 67 4.89 3.26 21.37
N GLN A 68 3.64 3.14 20.95
CA GLN A 68 2.45 3.35 21.78
C GLN A 68 1.44 2.25 21.45
N ASP A 69 0.56 1.94 22.39
CA ASP A 69 -0.47 0.94 22.14
C ASP A 69 -1.42 1.39 21.04
N LEU A 70 -1.73 0.45 20.14
CA LEU A 70 -2.83 0.64 19.19
C LEU A 70 -4.16 0.54 19.94
N PRO A 71 -5.16 1.37 19.60
CA PRO A 71 -6.51 1.17 20.08
C PRO A 71 -7.05 -0.17 19.58
N ILE A 72 -7.93 -0.80 20.35
CA ILE A 72 -8.41 -2.17 20.12
C ILE A 72 -8.95 -2.38 18.69
N TRP A 73 -9.66 -1.40 18.14
CA TRP A 73 -10.20 -1.48 16.79
C TRP A 73 -9.10 -1.56 15.71
N LEU A 74 -7.95 -0.91 15.92
CA LEU A 74 -6.77 -1.06 15.07
C LEU A 74 -6.04 -2.37 15.34
N THR A 75 -5.92 -2.79 16.60
CA THR A 75 -5.31 -4.09 16.94
C THR A 75 -6.04 -5.26 16.29
N ASN A 76 -7.38 -5.20 16.20
CA ASN A 76 -8.18 -6.26 15.60
C ASN A 76 -7.94 -6.36 14.08
N ILE A 77 -7.92 -5.23 13.37
CA ILE A 77 -7.70 -5.24 11.92
C ILE A 77 -6.26 -5.63 11.58
N THR A 78 -5.26 -5.17 12.33
CA THR A 78 -3.87 -5.55 12.11
C THR A 78 -3.63 -7.04 12.36
N LYS A 79 -4.22 -7.61 13.42
CA LYS A 79 -4.18 -9.05 13.68
C LYS A 79 -4.81 -9.86 12.54
N LYS A 80 -5.99 -9.44 12.05
CA LYS A 80 -6.64 -10.09 10.90
C LYS A 80 -5.73 -10.09 9.67
N ILE A 81 -5.14 -8.94 9.32
CA ILE A 81 -4.18 -8.83 8.20
C ILE A 81 -3.00 -9.78 8.40
N SER A 82 -2.36 -9.79 9.58
CA SER A 82 -1.23 -10.67 9.85
C SER A 82 -1.60 -12.15 9.76
N GLN A 83 -2.76 -12.54 10.30
CA GLN A 83 -3.22 -13.94 10.33
C GLN A 83 -3.60 -14.47 8.93
N GLU A 84 -4.32 -13.68 8.14
CA GLU A 84 -4.81 -14.12 6.83
C GLU A 84 -3.74 -14.08 5.74
N THR A 85 -2.75 -13.19 5.88
CA THR A 85 -1.67 -13.04 4.87
C THR A 85 -0.43 -13.83 5.22
N ASN A 86 -0.12 -13.94 6.52
CA ASN A 86 1.12 -14.53 7.03
C ASN A 86 2.39 -13.97 6.36
N LEU A 87 2.36 -12.69 5.94
CA LEU A 87 3.48 -12.02 5.25
C LEU A 87 4.37 -11.19 6.18
N TYR A 88 3.84 -10.80 7.33
CA TYR A 88 4.54 -9.91 8.24
C TYR A 88 5.50 -10.70 9.15
N PRO A 89 6.78 -10.29 9.26
CA PRO A 89 7.75 -10.97 10.12
C PRO A 89 7.49 -10.75 11.62
N ALA A 90 6.72 -9.71 11.95
CA ALA A 90 6.32 -9.35 13.31
C ALA A 90 4.92 -8.72 13.30
N PRO A 91 4.21 -8.66 14.44
CA PRO A 91 2.91 -7.99 14.52
C PRO A 91 2.98 -6.53 14.05
N ILE A 92 2.03 -6.11 13.21
CA ILE A 92 1.91 -4.72 12.79
C ILE A 92 1.61 -3.85 14.01
N ASN A 93 2.47 -2.87 14.24
CA ASN A 93 2.47 -2.03 15.44
C ASN A 93 2.32 -0.53 15.14
N HIS A 94 2.21 -0.15 13.86
CA HIS A 94 2.10 1.24 13.44
C HIS A 94 1.10 1.38 12.30
N VAL A 95 0.23 2.38 12.37
CA VAL A 95 -0.83 2.61 11.38
C VAL A 95 -0.92 4.09 11.05
N LEU A 96 -0.91 4.38 9.75
CA LEU A 96 -1.19 5.68 9.17
C LEU A 96 -2.58 5.66 8.53
N ILE A 97 -3.42 6.62 8.89
CA ILE A 97 -4.76 6.78 8.29
C ILE A 97 -4.76 8.06 7.48
N ASN A 98 -4.79 7.92 6.16
CA ASN A 98 -4.84 9.05 5.24
C ASN A 98 -6.29 9.28 4.80
N GLU A 99 -6.77 10.51 4.91
CA GLU A 99 -8.04 10.92 4.30
C GLU A 99 -7.76 11.85 3.13
N TYR A 100 -8.40 11.53 2.02
CA TYR A 100 -8.41 12.30 0.78
C TYR A 100 -9.86 12.72 0.51
N LEU A 101 -10.10 14.02 0.39
CA LEU A 101 -11.32 14.56 -0.17
C LEU A 101 -11.29 14.45 -1.71
N HIS A 102 -12.38 14.86 -2.35
CA HIS A 102 -12.41 14.96 -3.81
C HIS A 102 -11.20 15.76 -4.33
N ASN A 103 -10.56 15.24 -5.38
CA ASN A 103 -9.41 15.84 -6.07
C ASN A 103 -8.12 15.87 -5.26
N GLN A 104 -8.06 15.15 -4.14
CA GLN A 104 -6.87 15.06 -3.29
C GLN A 104 -6.14 13.75 -3.53
N GLY A 105 -4.82 13.82 -3.58
CA GLY A 105 -3.95 12.68 -3.74
C GLY A 105 -2.63 12.82 -2.98
N ILE A 106 -1.69 11.96 -3.35
CA ILE A 106 -0.32 11.96 -2.85
C ILE A 106 0.61 11.69 -4.02
N MET A 107 1.58 12.58 -4.20
CA MET A 107 2.57 12.47 -5.27
C MET A 107 3.33 11.13 -5.21
N PRO A 108 3.86 10.64 -6.34
CA PRO A 108 4.68 9.44 -6.38
C PRO A 108 5.82 9.48 -5.35
N HIS A 109 5.91 8.47 -4.49
CA HIS A 109 6.89 8.35 -3.42
C HIS A 109 7.19 6.88 -3.10
N GLN A 110 8.19 6.63 -2.24
CA GLN A 110 8.40 5.33 -1.62
C GLN A 110 8.18 5.45 -0.11
N ASP A 111 7.80 4.34 0.52
CA ASP A 111 7.73 4.30 1.97
C ASP A 111 9.13 4.26 2.59
N GLY A 112 9.29 4.97 3.70
CA GLY A 112 10.58 5.04 4.40
C GLY A 112 11.03 3.69 4.95
N PRO A 113 12.33 3.50 5.23
CA PRO A 113 12.90 2.21 5.62
C PRO A 113 12.29 1.58 6.89
N ALA A 114 11.62 2.38 7.72
CA ALA A 114 10.91 1.89 8.91
C ALA A 114 9.73 0.95 8.59
N TYR A 115 9.21 0.96 7.36
CA TYR A 115 8.06 0.15 6.94
C TYR A 115 8.45 -1.06 6.07
N PHE A 116 9.74 -1.26 5.82
CA PHE A 116 10.24 -2.43 5.10
C PHE A 116 10.00 -3.71 5.94
N PRO A 117 9.64 -4.87 5.34
CA PRO A 117 9.58 -5.15 3.90
C PRO A 117 8.18 -5.17 3.26
N VAL A 118 7.10 -5.04 4.05
CA VAL A 118 5.73 -5.31 3.59
C VAL A 118 4.80 -4.19 3.98
N VAL A 119 4.05 -3.68 3.01
CA VAL A 119 3.01 -2.66 3.21
C VAL A 119 1.65 -3.28 2.93
N ALA A 120 0.67 -2.93 3.76
CA ALA A 120 -0.74 -3.28 3.58
C ALA A 120 -1.58 -2.00 3.64
N ILE A 121 -2.44 -1.82 2.65
CA ILE A 121 -3.34 -0.68 2.51
C ILE A 121 -4.76 -1.22 2.49
N LEU A 122 -5.52 -0.91 3.55
CA LEU A 122 -6.95 -1.16 3.63
C LEU A 122 -7.69 0.09 3.16
N SER A 123 -8.39 0.00 2.03
CA SER A 123 -9.17 1.12 1.49
C SER A 123 -10.58 1.15 2.06
N LEU A 124 -11.08 2.34 2.40
CA LEU A 124 -12.41 2.58 2.94
C LEU A 124 -13.07 3.74 2.16
N GLY A 125 -14.40 3.81 2.15
CA GLY A 125 -15.14 4.96 1.63
C GLY A 125 -15.32 4.92 0.11
N SER A 126 -14.67 5.82 -0.64
CA SER A 126 -14.77 5.91 -2.10
C SER A 126 -13.61 5.18 -2.77
N PRO A 127 -13.80 4.61 -3.98
CA PRO A 127 -12.70 3.97 -4.70
C PRO A 127 -11.69 5.02 -5.21
N VAL A 128 -10.44 4.59 -5.37
CA VAL A 128 -9.33 5.43 -5.80
C VAL A 128 -8.35 4.65 -6.66
N VAL A 129 -7.70 5.30 -7.63
CA VAL A 129 -6.63 4.65 -8.40
C VAL A 129 -5.28 4.96 -7.76
N MET A 130 -4.52 3.91 -7.46
CA MET A 130 -3.13 3.99 -7.05
C MET A 130 -2.21 3.62 -8.22
N ASP A 131 -1.30 4.52 -8.55
CA ASP A 131 -0.34 4.37 -9.64
C ASP A 131 1.00 3.89 -9.09
N PHE A 132 1.60 2.89 -9.74
CA PHE A 132 2.96 2.41 -9.51
C PHE A 132 3.83 2.75 -10.71
N THR A 133 4.93 3.46 -10.49
CA THR A 133 5.85 3.89 -11.55
C THR A 133 7.29 3.44 -11.23
N PRO A 134 8.04 2.86 -12.17
CA PRO A 134 9.41 2.43 -11.91
C PRO A 134 10.30 3.59 -11.47
N HIS A 135 11.05 3.40 -10.38
CA HIS A 135 12.06 4.33 -9.93
C HIS A 135 13.21 4.39 -10.95
N SER A 136 13.83 5.57 -11.13
CA SER A 136 14.97 5.77 -12.05
C SER A 136 16.09 4.73 -11.90
N ARG A 137 16.45 4.34 -10.68
CA ARG A 137 17.40 3.28 -10.35
C ARG A 137 17.08 1.93 -10.99
N LEU A 138 15.80 1.58 -11.12
CA LEU A 138 15.38 0.34 -11.76
C LEU A 138 15.46 0.44 -13.30
N LYS A 139 15.20 1.65 -13.84
CA LYS A 139 15.34 1.93 -15.28
C LYS A 139 16.80 1.88 -15.73
N SER A 140 17.72 2.49 -14.98
CA SER A 140 19.15 2.49 -15.32
C SER A 140 19.76 1.09 -15.38
N CYS A 141 19.38 0.20 -14.44
CA CYS A 141 19.86 -1.19 -14.48
C CYS A 141 19.32 -1.98 -15.68
N ALA A 142 18.09 -1.68 -16.14
CA ALA A 142 17.54 -2.31 -17.34
C ALA A 142 18.27 -1.84 -18.61
N ASP A 143 18.59 -0.54 -18.69
CA ASP A 143 19.30 0.04 -19.84
C ASP A 143 20.75 -0.48 -19.94
N GLU A 144 21.47 -0.60 -18.82
CA GLU A 144 22.85 -1.15 -18.79
C GLU A 144 22.93 -2.64 -19.18
N LEU A 145 21.88 -3.43 -18.89
CA LEU A 145 21.79 -4.83 -19.30
C LEU A 145 21.50 -4.98 -20.80
N THR A 146 20.82 -4.00 -21.42
CA THR A 146 20.53 -4.04 -22.87
C THR A 146 21.72 -3.66 -23.76
N GLU A 147 22.72 -2.94 -23.23
CA GLU A 147 23.92 -2.57 -24.02
C GLU A 147 25.02 -3.66 -24.05
N ASN A 148 24.87 -4.76 -23.30
CA ASN A 148 25.94 -5.77 -23.12
C ASN A 148 25.61 -7.19 -23.60
N ILE A 149 24.51 -7.41 -24.36
CA ILE A 149 24.13 -8.76 -24.81
C ILE A 149 24.02 -8.82 -26.34
N ASP A 150 25.15 -9.06 -27.00
CA ASP A 150 25.23 -9.75 -28.29
C ASP A 150 25.16 -11.27 -28.01
N ASP A 151 23.98 -11.81 -27.69
CA ASP A 151 23.84 -13.27 -27.63
C ASP A 151 22.48 -13.75 -28.13
N LYS A 152 22.52 -14.37 -29.32
CA LYS A 152 21.45 -15.19 -29.88
C LYS A 152 21.42 -16.51 -29.11
N ASP A 153 20.58 -16.58 -28.08
CA ASP A 153 19.87 -17.79 -27.64
C ASP A 153 19.55 -17.67 -26.16
N SER A 154 18.39 -17.09 -25.83
CA SER A 154 17.67 -17.35 -24.58
C SER A 154 16.26 -16.79 -24.68
N ASN A 155 15.29 -17.65 -24.44
CA ASN A 155 13.86 -17.34 -24.31
C ASN A 155 13.56 -16.55 -23.01
N GLY A 156 14.43 -15.61 -22.65
CA GLY A 156 14.32 -14.78 -21.46
C GLY A 156 13.67 -13.45 -21.83
N THR A 157 12.40 -13.28 -21.51
CA THR A 157 11.74 -11.98 -21.57
C THR A 157 12.51 -11.00 -20.68
N THR A 158 13.23 -10.06 -21.29
CA THR A 158 13.77 -8.89 -20.60
C THR A 158 12.58 -8.11 -20.04
N HIS A 159 12.29 -8.30 -18.74
CA HIS A 159 11.22 -7.59 -18.05
C HIS A 159 11.64 -6.13 -17.86
N GLN A 160 11.43 -5.33 -18.90
CA GLN A 160 11.49 -3.88 -18.79
C GLN A 160 10.50 -3.45 -17.69
N PRO A 161 10.93 -2.61 -16.73
CA PRO A 161 10.04 -2.12 -15.68
C PRO A 161 8.96 -1.22 -16.30
N HIS A 162 7.69 -1.61 -16.18
CA HIS A 162 6.57 -0.84 -16.71
C HIS A 162 5.68 -0.29 -15.60
N PRO A 163 5.17 0.95 -15.74
CA PRO A 163 4.17 1.48 -14.82
C PRO A 163 2.87 0.68 -14.91
N PHE A 164 2.15 0.61 -13.81
CA PHE A 164 0.82 -0.02 -13.73
C PHE A 164 -0.02 0.69 -12.67
N SER A 165 -1.34 0.51 -12.72
CA SER A 165 -2.26 1.12 -11.77
C SER A 165 -3.22 0.08 -11.19
N ILE A 166 -3.65 0.30 -9.96
CA ILE A 166 -4.61 -0.56 -9.26
C ILE A 166 -5.79 0.29 -8.80
N LEU A 167 -7.00 -0.10 -9.19
CA LEU A 167 -8.23 0.47 -8.64
C LEU A 167 -8.50 -0.12 -7.26
N LEU A 168 -8.40 0.71 -6.23
CA LEU A 168 -8.65 0.34 -4.85
C LEU A 168 -10.11 0.57 -4.52
N MET A 169 -10.90 -0.50 -4.51
CA MET A 169 -12.30 -0.44 -4.12
C MET A 169 -12.44 -0.31 -2.59
N PRO A 170 -13.55 0.24 -2.09
CA PRO A 170 -13.84 0.24 -0.65
C PRO A 170 -13.82 -1.19 -0.11
N ARG A 171 -13.29 -1.36 1.11
CA ARG A 171 -13.09 -2.64 1.80
C ARG A 171 -12.04 -3.56 1.20
N SER A 172 -11.28 -3.12 0.20
CA SER A 172 -10.20 -3.92 -0.37
C SER A 172 -8.90 -3.81 0.43
N LEU A 173 -8.08 -4.86 0.38
CA LEU A 173 -6.73 -4.87 0.91
C LEU A 173 -5.73 -4.99 -0.23
N LEU A 174 -4.88 -3.98 -0.40
CA LEU A 174 -3.70 -4.04 -1.26
C LEU A 174 -2.47 -4.36 -0.39
N ILE A 175 -1.65 -5.32 -0.82
CA ILE A 175 -0.36 -5.63 -0.21
C ILE A 175 0.71 -5.60 -1.28
N PHE A 176 1.84 -4.97 -0.99
CA PHE A 176 3.01 -5.03 -1.86
C PHE A 176 4.30 -5.17 -1.03
N LYS A 177 5.28 -5.88 -1.61
CA LYS A 177 6.60 -6.13 -1.03
C LYS A 177 7.67 -6.30 -2.10
N ASP A 178 8.92 -6.42 -1.67
CA ASP A 178 10.10 -6.67 -2.52
C ASP A 178 10.26 -5.58 -3.60
N GLU A 179 10.32 -5.96 -4.88
CA GLU A 179 10.53 -5.02 -6.00
C GLU A 179 9.46 -3.92 -6.07
N ALA A 180 8.20 -4.24 -5.76
CA ALA A 180 7.15 -3.23 -5.70
C ALA A 180 7.38 -2.18 -4.60
N TYR A 181 8.04 -2.56 -3.50
CA TYR A 181 8.37 -1.66 -2.39
C TYR A 181 9.62 -0.81 -2.72
N SER A 182 10.68 -1.46 -3.23
CA SER A 182 12.00 -0.84 -3.36
C SER A 182 12.29 -0.25 -4.74
N GLY A 183 11.65 -0.78 -5.79
CA GLY A 183 11.89 -0.44 -7.19
C GLY A 183 10.83 0.46 -7.81
N TYR A 184 9.68 0.67 -7.16
CA TYR A 184 8.58 1.49 -7.66
C TYR A 184 8.28 2.66 -6.72
N LEU A 185 7.87 3.78 -7.32
CA LEU A 185 7.17 4.86 -6.64
C LEU A 185 5.67 4.60 -6.73
N HIS A 186 4.92 4.87 -5.66
CA HIS A 186 3.46 4.79 -5.64
C HIS A 186 2.82 6.13 -5.30
N GLY A 187 1.63 6.38 -5.84
CA GLY A 187 0.90 7.62 -5.61
C GLY A 187 -0.58 7.54 -5.95
N ILE A 188 -1.31 8.56 -5.54
CA ILE A 188 -2.70 8.81 -5.92
C ILE A 188 -2.70 10.18 -6.59
N SER A 189 -3.17 10.26 -7.82
CA SER A 189 -3.20 11.52 -8.57
C SER A 189 -4.24 12.50 -8.00
N ASP A 190 -3.89 13.79 -7.92
CA ASP A 190 -4.87 14.86 -7.68
C ASP A 190 -5.78 14.96 -8.92
N ASN A 191 -6.97 14.34 -8.91
CA ASN A 191 -7.82 14.30 -10.11
C ASN A 191 -9.29 14.60 -9.82
N SER A 192 -9.88 15.50 -10.61
CA SER A 192 -11.31 15.85 -10.59
C SER A 192 -12.24 14.80 -11.19
N LEU A 193 -11.68 13.79 -11.85
CA LEU A 193 -12.44 12.78 -12.59
C LEU A 193 -12.61 11.45 -11.86
N GLN A 194 -12.03 11.25 -10.67
CA GLN A 194 -12.24 10.03 -9.87
C GLN A 194 -13.57 10.08 -9.07
N CYS A 195 -14.64 10.54 -9.71
CA CYS A 195 -15.99 10.52 -9.15
C CYS A 195 -16.65 9.18 -9.49
N TYR A 196 -16.37 8.16 -8.69
CA TYR A 196 -17.06 6.88 -8.79
C TYR A 196 -18.25 6.85 -7.82
N GLY A 197 -19.40 7.35 -8.28
CA GLY A 197 -20.72 7.15 -7.65
C GLY A 197 -20.99 7.96 -6.38
N GLN A 198 -21.86 8.97 -6.50
CA GLN A 198 -22.65 9.50 -5.39
C GLN A 198 -23.77 8.53 -5.01
#